data_AF-A0A452Y2U5-F1
#
_entry.id   AF-A0A452Y2U5-F1
#
_cell.length_a   1.000
_cell.length_b   1.000
_cell.length_c   1.000
_cell.angle_alpha   90.00
_cell.angle_beta   90.00
_cell.angle_gamma   90.00
#
_symmetry.space_group_name_H-M   'P 1'
#
loop_
_entity.id
_entity.type
_entity.pdbx_description
1 polymer ?
#
loop_
_entity_poly.entity_id
_entity_poly.type
_entity_poly.pdbx_seq_one_letter_code
_entity_poly.pdbx_strand_id
1 'polypeptide(L)'
;LSNQGQSQELNRFFTWRIDSFSSLLDKGEGWTNSSVFQIRGLNWYLMLNPRDRKSGDKNEYVSLKLVLAQTVSERSHLIAEATFKFLIYDQSYGKHHEEHQVSHNFQAASRLWDLMHDPPRDA
;
A
#
# COMPACT_ATOMS: atom_id res chain seq x y z
N LEU A 1 -3.67 19.39 -37.55
CA LEU A 1 -4.36 19.26 -36.25
C LEU A 1 -4.94 17.85 -36.16
N SER A 2 -4.17 16.87 -35.72
CA SER A 2 -4.72 15.55 -35.38
C SER A 2 -4.62 15.38 -33.86
N ASN A 3 -5.78 15.36 -33.23
CA ASN A 3 -5.92 14.91 -31.85
C ASN A 3 -5.59 13.42 -31.82
N GLN A 4 -4.37 13.09 -31.41
CA GLN A 4 -4.10 11.74 -30.91
C GLN A 4 -4.63 11.71 -29.48
N GLY A 5 -5.85 11.20 -29.33
CA GLY A 5 -6.34 10.74 -28.04
C GLY A 5 -5.42 9.63 -27.58
N GLN A 6 -4.46 9.99 -26.72
CA GLN A 6 -3.72 9.00 -25.94
C GLN A 6 -4.77 8.28 -25.08
N SER A 7 -5.08 7.05 -25.46
CA SER A 7 -5.69 6.08 -24.55
C SER A 7 -4.76 6.01 -23.35
N GLN A 8 -5.10 6.71 -22.26
CA GLN A 8 -4.39 6.53 -21.00
C GLN A 8 -4.58 5.07 -20.63
N GLU A 9 -3.54 4.27 -20.80
CA GLU A 9 -3.49 2.92 -20.26
C GLU A 9 -3.83 3.04 -18.78
N LEU A 10 -4.98 2.48 -18.39
CA LEU A 10 -5.37 2.43 -17.00
C LEU A 10 -4.33 1.58 -16.29
N ASN A 11 -3.35 2.20 -15.64
CA ASN A 11 -2.47 1.50 -14.73
C ASN A 11 -3.34 0.97 -13.58
N ARG A 12 -3.68 -0.32 -13.66
CA ARG A 12 -4.55 -1.02 -12.69
C ARG A 12 -3.75 -1.83 -11.67
N PHE A 13 -2.42 -1.85 -11.80
CA PHE A 13 -1.56 -2.71 -11.01
C PHE A 13 -0.41 -1.90 -10.42
N PHE A 14 -0.13 -2.13 -9.15
CA PHE A 14 1.08 -1.65 -8.51
C PHE A 14 1.86 -2.87 -8.00
N THR A 15 3.16 -2.90 -8.30
CA THR A 15 4.06 -3.95 -7.81
C THR A 15 5.03 -3.33 -6.83
N TRP A 16 5.04 -3.84 -5.60
CA TRP A 16 6.04 -3.48 -4.60
C TRP A 16 7.05 -4.62 -4.47
N ARG A 17 8.28 -4.37 -4.93
CA ARG A 17 9.40 -5.28 -4.76
C ARG A 17 10.14 -4.97 -3.46
N ILE A 18 10.36 -5.99 -2.64
CA ILE A 18 11.11 -5.92 -1.39
C ILE A 18 12.31 -6.86 -1.53
N ASP A 19 13.50 -6.32 -1.77
CA ASP A 19 14.70 -7.13 -2.02
C ASP A 19 15.28 -7.78 -0.75
N SER A 20 14.99 -7.24 0.44
CA SER A 20 15.53 -7.73 1.71
C SER A 20 14.43 -7.91 2.75
N PHE A 21 13.47 -8.79 2.46
CA PHE A 21 12.34 -9.07 3.36
C PHE A 21 12.81 -9.58 4.73
N SER A 22 13.86 -10.39 4.78
CA SER A 22 14.47 -10.84 6.05
C SER A 22 14.87 -9.67 6.95
N SER A 23 15.46 -8.62 6.39
CA SER A 23 15.83 -7.43 7.15
C SER A 23 14.62 -6.66 7.70
N LEU A 24 13.43 -6.83 7.12
CA LEU A 24 12.20 -6.29 7.71
C LEU A 24 11.74 -7.10 8.93
N LEU A 25 12.01 -8.41 8.96
CA LEU A 25 11.73 -9.25 10.13
C LEU A 25 12.63 -8.90 11.32
N ASP A 26 13.85 -8.43 11.05
CA ASP A 26 14.82 -8.05 12.09
C ASP A 26 14.49 -6.71 12.74
N LYS A 27 13.75 -5.83 12.05
CA LYS A 27 13.27 -4.55 12.63
C LYS A 27 12.28 -4.73 13.76
N GLY A 28 11.70 -5.92 13.93
CA GLY A 28 10.72 -6.22 14.97
C GLY A 28 9.33 -5.68 14.64
N GLU A 29 8.63 -5.17 15.65
CA GLU A 29 7.27 -4.63 15.50
C GLU A 29 7.29 -3.32 14.69
N GLY A 30 6.39 -3.19 13.71
CA GLY A 30 6.22 -1.94 12.99
C GLY A 30 5.63 -2.10 11.59
N TRP A 31 5.20 -0.97 11.03
CA TRP A 31 4.71 -0.90 9.66
C TRP A 31 5.78 -0.27 8.76
N THR A 32 5.99 -0.86 7.58
CA THR A 32 6.78 -0.28 6.50
C THR A 32 5.87 0.07 5.34
N ASN A 33 6.09 1.23 4.73
CA ASN A 33 5.26 1.74 3.65
C ASN A 33 5.94 1.54 2.29
N SER A 34 5.15 1.28 1.25
CA SER A 34 5.61 1.41 -0.14
C SER A 34 5.77 2.88 -0.52
N SER A 35 6.33 3.13 -1.70
CA SER A 35 6.12 4.42 -2.37
C SER A 35 4.64 4.65 -2.65
N VAL A 36 4.28 5.91 -2.81
CA VAL A 36 2.93 6.31 -3.22
C VAL A 36 2.77 6.05 -4.71
N PHE A 37 1.63 5.51 -5.11
CA PHE A 37 1.29 5.22 -6.50
C PHE A 37 -0.11 5.71 -6.83
N GLN A 38 -0.36 6.02 -8.10
CA GLN A 38 -1.64 6.54 -8.55
C GLN A 38 -2.41 5.49 -9.36
N ILE A 39 -3.65 5.23 -8.98
CA ILE A 39 -4.60 4.38 -9.73
C ILE A 39 -5.95 5.09 -9.73
N ARG A 40 -6.57 5.22 -10.91
CA ARG A 40 -7.87 5.90 -11.09
C ARG A 40 -7.87 7.35 -10.58
N GLY A 41 -6.74 8.04 -10.69
CA GLY A 41 -6.58 9.43 -10.22
C GLY A 41 -6.41 9.58 -8.70
N LEU A 42 -6.52 8.48 -7.95
CA LEU A 42 -6.36 8.45 -6.50
C LEU A 42 -4.94 8.00 -6.13
N ASN A 43 -4.37 8.63 -5.10
CA ASN A 43 -3.07 8.27 -4.56
C ASN A 43 -3.22 7.20 -3.48
N TRP A 44 -2.45 6.14 -3.60
CA TRP A 44 -2.47 4.98 -2.72
C TRP A 44 -1.05 4.65 -2.25
N TYR A 45 -0.96 3.89 -1.18
CA TYR A 45 0.26 3.20 -0.77
C TYR A 45 -0.09 1.88 -0.08
N LEU A 46 0.89 0.98 0.00
CA LEU A 46 0.78 -0.25 0.78
C LEU A 46 1.48 -0.08 2.12
N MET A 47 0.91 -0.67 3.17
CA MET A 47 1.56 -0.85 4.47
C MET A 47 1.76 -2.33 4.73
N LEU A 48 2.99 -2.73 5.08
CA LEU A 48 3.36 -4.09 5.43
C LEU A 48 3.82 -4.15 6.89
N ASN A 49 3.26 -5.08 7.66
CA ASN A 49 3.82 -5.51 8.93
C ASN A 49 4.13 -7.00 8.82
N PRO A 50 5.42 -7.40 8.79
CA PRO A 50 5.79 -8.80 8.60
C PRO A 50 5.67 -9.65 9.87
N ARG A 51 5.46 -9.02 11.04
CA ARG A 51 5.28 -9.67 12.34
C ARG A 51 4.05 -9.12 13.06
N ASP A 52 2.94 -8.98 12.33
CA ASP A 52 1.70 -8.50 12.94
C ASP A 52 1.13 -9.52 13.91
N ARG A 53 0.50 -9.03 14.96
CA ARG A 53 -0.11 -9.84 16.01
C ARG A 53 -1.35 -9.13 16.52
N LYS A 54 -2.50 -9.81 16.40
CA LYS A 54 -3.73 -9.37 17.07
C LYS A 54 -3.57 -9.49 18.58
N SER A 55 -4.14 -8.55 19.31
CA SER A 55 -4.17 -8.60 20.77
C SER A 55 -4.79 -9.92 21.23
N GLY A 56 -4.03 -10.70 22.01
CA GLY A 56 -4.46 -12.01 22.52
C GLY A 56 -4.06 -13.20 21.66
N ASP A 57 -3.56 -12.98 20.43
CA ASP A 57 -3.04 -14.07 19.59
C ASP A 57 -1.61 -14.44 19.99
N LYS A 58 -1.32 -15.74 19.98
CA LYS A 58 0.03 -16.26 20.20
C LYS A 58 0.87 -16.33 18.91
N ASN A 59 0.21 -16.31 17.75
CA ASN A 59 0.85 -16.49 16.46
C ASN A 59 1.06 -15.13 15.77
N GLU A 60 2.21 -14.99 15.10
CA GLU A 60 2.49 -13.87 14.19
C GLU A 60 1.98 -14.19 12.79
N TYR A 61 1.63 -13.15 12.05
CA TYR A 61 1.27 -13.25 10.64
C TYR A 61 1.75 -12.02 9.88
N VAL A 62 1.84 -12.16 8.55
CA VAL A 62 2.17 -11.06 7.67
C VAL A 62 0.88 -10.31 7.33
N SER A 63 0.85 -9.01 7.64
CA SER A 63 -0.24 -8.12 7.31
C SER A 63 0.13 -7.17 6.18
N LEU A 64 -0.74 -7.10 5.17
CA LEU A 64 -0.66 -6.14 4.08
C LEU A 64 -1.95 -5.31 4.02
N LYS A 65 -1.82 -4.00 3.92
CA LYS A 65 -2.94 -3.06 3.82
C LYS A 65 -2.78 -2.15 2.61
N LEU A 66 -3.89 -1.87 1.93
CA LEU A 66 -4.00 -0.81 0.94
C LEU A 66 -4.53 0.44 1.65
N VAL A 67 -3.90 1.58 1.41
CA VAL A 67 -4.27 2.84 2.07
C VAL A 67 -4.44 3.94 1.04
N LEU A 68 -5.55 4.68 1.16
CA LEU A 68 -5.81 5.89 0.39
C LEU A 68 -5.03 7.06 1.01
N ALA A 69 -4.11 7.66 0.26
CA ALA A 69 -3.31 8.79 0.72
C ALA A 69 -4.09 10.10 0.61
N GLN A 70 -4.15 10.89 1.69
CA GLN A 70 -4.70 12.25 1.65
C GLN A 70 -3.65 13.27 1.23
N THR A 71 -4.03 14.24 0.40
CA THR A 71 -3.31 15.52 0.30
C THR A 71 -4.00 16.55 1.20
N VAL A 72 -3.22 17.35 1.92
CA VAL A 72 -3.73 18.33 2.93
C VAL A 72 -4.76 19.31 2.34
N SER A 73 -4.76 19.49 1.01
CA SER A 73 -5.70 20.34 0.27
C SER A 73 -7.05 19.67 -0.05
N GLU A 74 -7.15 18.35 0.00
CA GLU A 74 -8.35 17.58 -0.37
C GLU A 74 -9.13 17.22 0.91
N ARG A 75 -10.06 18.11 1.24
CA ARG A 75 -10.89 18.13 2.46
C ARG A 75 -11.42 16.73 2.82
N SER A 76 -11.04 16.24 4.00
CA SER A 76 -11.73 15.43 5.04
C SER A 76 -12.92 14.48 4.76
N HIS A 77 -13.41 14.34 3.53
CA HIS A 77 -14.65 13.60 3.20
C HIS A 77 -14.52 12.70 1.97
N LEU A 78 -13.32 12.52 1.43
CA LEU A 78 -13.11 11.60 0.31
C LEU A 78 -13.34 10.16 0.80
N ILE A 79 -14.42 9.56 0.29
CA ILE A 79 -14.70 8.13 0.40
C ILE A 79 -14.46 7.54 -0.98
N ALA A 80 -13.47 6.65 -1.09
CA ALA A 80 -13.20 5.91 -2.32
C ALA A 80 -13.65 4.46 -2.14
N GLU A 81 -14.66 4.05 -2.91
CA GLU A 81 -14.99 2.63 -3.06
C GLU A 81 -13.99 1.99 -4.02
N ALA A 82 -13.29 0.96 -3.57
CA ALA A 82 -12.35 0.23 -4.41
C ALA A 82 -12.52 -1.28 -4.24
N THR A 83 -12.53 -1.97 -5.38
CA THR A 83 -12.45 -3.43 -5.46
C THR A 83 -11.06 -3.81 -5.97
N PHE A 84 -10.34 -4.59 -5.18
CA PHE A 84 -8.94 -4.94 -5.44
C PHE A 84 -8.62 -6.38 -5.03
N LYS A 85 -7.45 -6.85 -5.45
CA LYS A 85 -6.86 -8.14 -5.07
C LYS A 85 -5.43 -7.91 -4.64
N PHE A 86 -4.98 -8.63 -3.62
CA PHE A 86 -3.55 -8.74 -3.33
C PHE A 86 -2.99 -9.99 -4.01
N LEU A 87 -1.81 -9.84 -4.59
CA LEU A 87 -1.03 -10.93 -5.15
C LEU A 87 0.33 -10.93 -4.47
N ILE A 88 0.70 -12.05 -3.86
CA ILE A 88 2.04 -12.29 -3.33
C ILE A 88 2.76 -13.17 -4.32
N TYR A 89 3.88 -12.70 -4.86
CA TYR A 89 4.68 -13.49 -5.78
C TYR A 89 5.70 -14.33 -5.01
N ASP A 90 5.57 -15.64 -5.12
CA ASP A 90 6.57 -16.61 -4.66
C ASP A 90 7.71 -16.67 -5.67
N GLN A 91 8.83 -16.06 -5.29
CA GLN A 91 10.04 -16.02 -6.12
C GLN A 91 10.76 -17.37 -6.21
N SER A 92 10.54 -18.28 -5.26
CA SER A 92 11.21 -19.58 -5.21
C SER A 92 10.62 -20.55 -6.25
N TYR A 93 9.29 -20.48 -6.43
CA TYR A 93 8.56 -21.37 -7.34
C TYR A 93 7.97 -20.64 -8.56
N GLY A 94 8.13 -19.33 -8.64
CA GLY A 94 7.69 -18.50 -9.77
C GLY A 94 6.18 -18.40 -9.92
N LYS A 95 5.42 -18.44 -8.81
CA LYS A 95 3.95 -18.47 -8.81
C LYS A 95 3.36 -17.35 -7.97
N HIS A 96 2.14 -16.92 -8.31
CA HIS A 96 1.39 -16.00 -7.46
C HIS A 96 0.50 -16.77 -6.49
N HIS A 97 0.52 -16.36 -5.23
CA HIS A 97 -0.54 -16.61 -4.27
C HIS A 97 -1.50 -15.42 -4.34
N GLU A 98 -2.75 -15.71 -4.69
CA GLU A 98 -3.80 -14.69 -4.83
C GLU A 98 -4.73 -14.75 -3.63
N GLU A 99 -5.00 -13.57 -3.06
CA GLU A 99 -6.11 -13.42 -2.12
C GLU A 99 -7.43 -13.20 -2.86
N HIS A 100 -8.54 -13.49 -2.18
CA HIS A 100 -9.87 -13.24 -2.71
C HIS A 100 -10.07 -11.76 -3.06
N GLN A 101 -10.94 -11.49 -4.03
CA GLN A 101 -11.31 -10.12 -4.37
C GLN A 101 -12.03 -9.46 -3.21
N VAL A 102 -11.56 -8.28 -2.80
CA VAL A 102 -12.11 -7.51 -1.68
C VAL A 102 -12.66 -6.18 -2.21
N SER A 103 -13.84 -5.80 -1.74
CA SER A 103 -14.39 -4.44 -1.90
C SER A 103 -14.38 -3.73 -0.56
N HIS A 104 -13.92 -2.48 -0.55
CA HIS A 104 -13.81 -1.69 0.68
C HIS A 104 -14.03 -0.20 0.41
N ASN A 105 -14.65 0.49 1.38
CA ASN A 105 -14.80 1.94 1.37
C ASN A 105 -13.65 2.59 2.14
N PHE A 106 -12.74 3.20 1.41
CA PHE A 106 -11.57 3.85 1.98
C PHE A 106 -11.87 5.29 2.35
N GLN A 107 -11.51 5.64 3.59
CA GLN A 107 -11.35 7.03 3.99
C GLN A 107 -9.87 7.37 3.89
N ALA A 108 -9.57 8.58 3.40
CA ALA A 108 -8.19 8.99 3.21
C ALA A 108 -7.48 9.07 4.58
N ALA A 109 -6.35 8.40 4.70
CA ALA A 109 -5.49 8.56 5.86
C ALA A 109 -4.84 9.95 5.78
N SER A 110 -4.91 10.72 6.87
CA SER A 110 -4.17 11.98 7.00
C SER A 110 -2.68 11.75 6.68
N ARG A 111 -1.92 12.74 6.26
CA ARG A 111 -0.45 12.62 6.15
C ARG A 111 0.30 13.37 7.26
N LEU A 112 -0.43 14.05 8.14
CA LEU A 112 0.18 14.89 9.17
C LEU A 112 0.89 14.08 10.27
N TRP A 113 0.42 12.88 10.56
CA TRP A 113 1.00 11.97 11.57
C TRP A 113 2.32 11.34 11.10
N ASP A 114 2.42 10.98 9.82
CA ASP A 114 3.66 10.41 9.25
C ASP A 114 4.79 11.47 9.16
N LEU A 115 4.47 12.73 8.88
CA LEU A 115 5.44 13.83 8.86
C LEU A 115 5.94 14.25 10.25
N MET A 116 5.20 13.94 11.32
CA MET A 116 5.65 14.20 12.70
C MET A 116 6.62 13.13 13.22
N HIS A 117 6.66 11.95 12.58
CA HIS A 117 7.47 10.80 13.02
C HIS A 117 8.58 10.38 12.04
N ASP A 118 8.63 10.94 10.82
CA ASP A 118 9.80 10.80 9.93
C ASP A 118 10.75 11.98 10.19
N PRO A 119 11.80 11.83 11.03
CA PRO A 119 12.80 12.88 11.16
C PRO A 119 13.42 13.14 9.77
N PRO A 120 13.87 14.37 9.48
CA PRO A 120 14.56 14.65 8.24
C PRO A 120 15.67 13.62 8.07
N ARG A 121 15.67 12.91 6.94
CA ARG A 121 16.84 12.12 6.55
C ARG A 121 17.90 13.15 6.19
N ASP A 122 18.80 13.39 7.13
CA ASP A 122 19.90 14.33 6.97
C ASP A 122 20.70 14.03 5.69
N ALA A 123 21.11 15.12 5.03
CA ALA A 123 21.92 15.18 3.82
C ALA A 123 23.42 14.98 4.11
#